data_AF-A0A453JD53-F1
#
_entry.id   AF-A0A453JD53-F1
#
_cell.length_a   1.000
_cell.length_b   1.000
_cell.length_c   1.000
_cell.angle_alpha   90.00
_cell.angle_beta   90.00
_cell.angle_gamma   90.00
#
_symmetry.space_group_name_H-M   'P 1'
#
loop_
_entity.id
_entity.type
_entity.pdbx_description
1 polymer ?
#
loop_
_entity_poly.entity_id
_entity_poly.type
_entity_poly.pdbx_seq_one_letter_code
_entity_poly.pdbx_strand_id
1 'polypeptide(L)'
;MIIWKFLGNTLGEIAGEKAGIFKKGVPAYTAPQPEEAMVALKRRASELGISLQVVDPLKPHQLKDQHLGLQGEHQYENAGLAVALASTWLEKQGHVDRMPLNHTDPLPDQFIRGLSSASLQGRAQIVPDSQVNSEEKDRDSSLVFYLDGAHSPESMEICARWFSHATKEQSQTCSKSRKILLFNCMSVRDPMRLLPHLVDTATQNGVHFDLALFVPNQSQHNKLGSKASAPAGPEQIDLSWQLSLQAVWEKLLHDDNKGSNSTDSGETSLVFESLPLAIEWLRKNAVEDPSTSYQVLVTGSLHLIGDVLRLLKK
;
A
#
# COMPACT_ATOMS: atom_id res chain seq x y z
N MET A 1 10.68 -2.15 10.29
CA MET A 1 10.74 -0.83 10.96
C MET A 1 9.83 -0.85 12.20
N ILE A 2 10.39 -0.63 13.40
CA ILE A 2 9.84 -0.92 14.75
C ILE A 2 9.19 0.34 15.40
N ILE A 3 9.07 1.44 14.66
CA ILE A 3 8.92 2.79 15.22
C ILE A 3 7.73 2.94 16.20
N TRP A 4 6.55 2.37 15.93
CA TRP A 4 5.37 2.60 16.78
C TRP A 4 5.50 2.10 18.22
N LYS A 5 6.19 0.97 18.47
CA LYS A 5 6.37 0.45 19.84
C LYS A 5 7.27 1.32 20.71
N PHE A 6 8.09 2.19 20.10
CA PHE A 6 8.93 3.14 20.82
C PHE A 6 8.29 4.52 21.00
N LEU A 7 7.14 4.78 20.37
CA LEU A 7 6.46 6.07 20.43
C LEU A 7 5.35 6.14 21.50
N GLY A 8 4.92 4.99 22.03
CA GLY A 8 3.85 4.92 23.03
C GLY A 8 2.94 3.71 22.84
N ASN A 9 2.13 3.43 23.85
CA ASN A 9 1.12 2.37 23.85
C ASN A 9 -0.29 2.89 23.54
N THR A 10 -0.49 4.22 23.53
CA THR A 10 -1.76 4.86 23.18
C THR A 10 -1.62 5.82 21.99
N LEU A 11 -2.74 6.17 21.34
CA LEU A 11 -2.69 7.11 20.21
C LEU A 11 -2.25 8.51 20.67
N GLY A 12 -2.60 8.91 21.90
CA GLY A 12 -2.20 10.18 22.49
C GLY A 12 -0.69 10.28 22.74
N GLU A 13 -0.08 9.22 23.28
CA GLU A 13 1.39 9.16 23.47
C GLU A 13 2.12 9.24 22.14
N ILE A 14 1.69 8.42 21.18
CA ILE A 14 2.25 8.38 19.82
C ILE A 14 2.12 9.74 19.13
N ALA A 15 0.96 10.39 19.24
CA ALA A 15 0.74 11.74 18.69
C ALA A 15 1.59 12.79 19.40
N GLY A 16 1.79 12.67 20.71
CA GLY A 16 2.67 13.53 21.49
C GLY A 16 4.12 13.49 21.00
N GLU A 17 4.68 12.30 20.77
CA GLU A 17 6.01 12.13 20.19
C GLU A 17 6.11 12.73 18.78
N LYS A 18 5.09 12.49 17.92
CA LYS A 18 5.04 13.08 16.57
C LYS A 18 4.95 14.61 16.61
N ALA A 19 4.23 15.18 17.57
CA ALA A 19 4.13 16.62 17.77
C ALA A 19 5.46 17.26 18.19
N GLY A 20 6.50 16.47 18.48
CA GLY A 20 7.87 16.95 18.68
C GLY A 20 8.45 17.72 17.48
N ILE A 21 7.89 17.55 16.27
CA ILE A 21 8.27 18.34 15.09
C ILE A 21 7.72 19.78 15.14
N PHE A 22 6.73 20.08 15.99
CA PHE A 22 6.20 21.43 16.12
C PHE A 22 7.27 22.38 16.66
N LYS A 23 7.34 23.60 16.10
CA LYS A 23 8.35 24.61 16.44
C LYS A 23 7.71 25.95 16.71
N LYS A 24 8.25 26.69 17.68
CA LYS A 24 7.81 28.05 18.03
C LYS A 24 7.87 28.96 16.79
N GLY A 25 6.84 29.79 16.61
CA GLY A 25 6.75 30.73 15.48
C GLY A 25 6.39 30.09 14.14
N VAL A 26 6.13 28.79 14.09
CA VAL A 26 5.73 28.07 12.87
C VAL A 26 4.33 27.48 13.08
N PRO A 27 3.34 27.77 12.21
CA PRO A 27 2.02 27.14 12.30
C PRO A 27 2.12 25.64 12.02
N ALA A 28 1.27 24.86 12.68
CA ALA A 28 1.13 23.42 12.48
C ALA A 28 -0.16 23.10 11.72
N TYR A 29 -0.13 22.04 10.91
CA TYR A 29 -1.26 21.54 10.13
C TYR A 29 -1.40 20.04 10.36
N THR A 30 -2.64 19.56 10.37
CA THR A 30 -2.96 18.14 10.48
C THR A 30 -4.21 17.82 9.68
N ALA A 31 -4.31 16.61 9.12
CA ALA A 31 -5.60 16.04 8.73
C ALA A 31 -6.42 15.70 10.00
N PRO A 32 -7.73 15.43 9.91
CA PRO A 32 -8.53 14.96 11.04
C PRO A 32 -7.85 13.79 11.75
N GLN A 33 -7.87 13.77 13.08
CA GLN A 33 -7.28 12.68 13.87
C GLN A 33 -8.31 12.17 14.89
N PRO A 34 -8.15 10.92 15.39
CA PRO A 34 -8.87 10.46 16.56
C PRO A 34 -8.71 11.42 17.74
N GLU A 35 -9.73 11.50 18.61
CA GLU A 35 -9.79 12.50 19.68
C GLU A 35 -8.54 12.47 20.58
N GLU A 36 -8.06 11.28 20.96
CA GLU A 36 -6.87 11.11 21.80
C GLU A 36 -5.61 11.75 21.18
N ALA A 37 -5.43 11.57 19.87
CA ALA A 37 -4.34 12.17 19.12
C ALA A 37 -4.53 13.69 19.00
N MET A 38 -5.74 14.16 18.67
CA MET A 38 -6.04 15.59 18.57
C MET A 38 -5.78 16.34 19.88
N VAL A 39 -6.11 15.76 21.03
CA VAL A 39 -5.84 16.35 22.36
C VAL A 39 -4.33 16.55 22.54
N ALA A 40 -3.51 15.55 22.22
CA ALA A 40 -2.06 15.64 22.33
C ALA A 40 -1.48 16.73 21.39
N LEU A 41 -1.93 16.79 20.14
CA LEU A 41 -1.50 17.80 19.17
C LEU A 41 -1.87 19.23 19.63
N LYS A 42 -3.12 19.44 20.08
CA LYS A 42 -3.62 20.75 20.57
C LYS A 42 -2.84 21.20 21.80
N ARG A 43 -2.61 20.30 22.76
CA ARG A 43 -1.79 20.58 23.95
C ARG A 43 -0.40 21.06 23.55
N ARG A 44 0.28 20.32 22.66
CA ARG A 44 1.63 20.69 22.21
C ARG A 44 1.68 22.03 21.47
N ALA A 45 0.69 22.31 20.64
CA ALA A 45 0.58 23.60 19.95
C ALA A 45 0.39 24.76 20.95
N SER A 46 -0.44 24.56 21.98
CA SER A 46 -0.65 25.54 23.05
C SER A 46 0.61 25.79 23.87
N GLU A 47 1.36 24.76 24.24
CA GLU A 47 2.63 24.88 24.96
C GLU A 47 3.66 25.75 24.21
N LEU A 48 3.66 25.65 22.86
CA LEU A 48 4.56 26.40 21.99
C LEU A 48 4.02 27.78 21.57
N GLY A 49 2.75 28.07 21.89
CA GLY A 49 2.06 29.28 21.45
C GLY A 49 1.92 29.39 19.93
N ILE A 50 1.66 28.27 19.25
CA ILE A 50 1.46 28.22 17.79
C ILE A 50 0.02 27.85 17.42
N SER A 51 -0.43 28.25 16.23
CA SER A 51 -1.70 27.80 15.68
C SER A 51 -1.58 26.35 15.18
N LEU A 52 -2.59 25.54 15.48
CA LEU A 52 -2.79 24.23 14.87
C LEU A 52 -4.07 24.27 14.02
N GLN A 53 -3.93 24.07 12.71
CA GLN A 53 -5.06 24.00 11.79
C GLN A 53 -5.37 22.55 11.43
N VAL A 54 -6.64 22.16 11.58
CA VAL A 54 -7.15 20.91 11.01
C VAL A 54 -7.57 21.21 9.57
N VAL A 55 -7.02 20.46 8.63
CA VAL A 55 -7.24 20.66 7.19
C VAL A 55 -8.31 19.69 6.72
N ASP A 56 -9.33 20.20 6.06
CA ASP A 56 -10.37 19.37 5.44
C ASP A 56 -9.81 18.56 4.26
N PRO A 57 -10.35 17.36 3.99
CA PRO A 57 -10.04 16.62 2.78
C PRO A 57 -10.33 17.46 1.53
N LEU A 58 -9.49 17.30 0.51
CA LEU A 58 -9.75 17.90 -0.80
C LEU A 58 -11.02 17.31 -1.40
N LYS A 59 -11.91 18.15 -1.93
CA LYS A 59 -13.14 17.69 -2.57
C LYS A 59 -12.91 17.48 -4.08
N PRO A 60 -13.44 16.41 -4.70
CA PRO A 60 -13.21 16.13 -6.11
C PRO A 60 -13.53 17.27 -7.08
N HIS A 61 -14.61 18.03 -6.84
CA HIS A 61 -14.99 19.15 -7.71
C HIS A 61 -13.93 20.26 -7.79
N GLN A 62 -13.05 20.37 -6.79
CA GLN A 62 -11.97 21.35 -6.76
C GLN A 62 -10.88 21.07 -7.82
N LEU A 63 -10.92 19.91 -8.50
CA LEU A 63 -9.94 19.47 -9.48
C LEU A 63 -10.34 19.71 -10.95
N LYS A 64 -11.44 20.41 -11.26
CA LYS A 64 -11.89 20.68 -12.66
C LYS A 64 -11.96 19.41 -13.52
N ASP A 65 -12.67 18.41 -13.04
CA ASP A 65 -12.83 17.08 -13.65
C ASP A 65 -11.53 16.23 -13.73
N GLN A 66 -10.40 16.73 -13.21
CA GLN A 66 -9.20 15.92 -13.04
C GLN A 66 -9.30 15.04 -11.80
N HIS A 67 -8.46 14.01 -11.77
CA HIS A 67 -8.30 13.09 -10.64
C HIS A 67 -6.90 13.23 -10.03
N LEU A 68 -6.77 12.80 -8.76
CA LEU A 68 -5.47 12.67 -8.11
C LEU A 68 -4.61 11.62 -8.83
N GLY A 69 -3.30 11.86 -8.91
CA GLY A 69 -2.36 10.87 -9.45
C GLY A 69 -2.15 9.67 -8.52
N LEU A 70 -2.40 9.85 -7.23
CA LEU A 70 -2.39 8.78 -6.22
C LEU A 70 -3.81 8.26 -5.99
N GLN A 71 -3.98 6.94 -6.05
CA GLN A 71 -5.28 6.31 -5.85
C GLN A 71 -5.60 6.00 -4.38
N GLY A 72 -6.90 5.88 -4.10
CA GLY A 72 -7.46 5.60 -2.78
C GLY A 72 -8.09 6.83 -2.12
N GLU A 73 -9.21 6.63 -1.42
CA GLU A 73 -10.00 7.72 -0.81
C GLU A 73 -9.21 8.56 0.20
N HIS A 74 -8.35 7.91 0.99
CA HIS A 74 -7.46 8.58 1.93
C HIS A 74 -6.48 9.57 1.28
N GLN A 75 -6.27 9.51 -0.04
CA GLN A 75 -5.41 10.46 -0.74
C GLN A 75 -6.03 11.86 -0.82
N TYR A 76 -7.36 12.00 -0.68
CA TYR A 76 -7.99 13.31 -0.62
C TYR A 76 -7.65 14.05 0.69
N GLU A 77 -7.50 13.34 1.81
CA GLU A 77 -6.96 13.91 3.05
C GLU A 77 -5.51 14.36 2.88
N ASN A 78 -4.66 13.50 2.29
CA ASN A 78 -3.27 13.83 2.01
C ASN A 78 -3.14 15.02 1.05
N ALA A 79 -3.98 15.08 0.02
CA ALA A 79 -4.01 16.15 -0.96
C ALA A 79 -4.45 17.48 -0.32
N GLY A 80 -5.48 17.46 0.51
CA GLY A 80 -5.93 18.65 1.26
C GLY A 80 -4.79 19.20 2.13
N LEU A 81 -4.14 18.33 2.91
CA LEU A 81 -3.00 18.70 3.74
C LEU A 81 -1.82 19.24 2.90
N ALA A 82 -1.51 18.61 1.76
CA ALA A 82 -0.46 19.06 0.84
C ALA A 82 -0.76 20.45 0.26
N VAL A 83 -2.01 20.71 -0.13
CA VAL A 83 -2.47 22.01 -0.63
C VAL A 83 -2.31 23.09 0.44
N ALA A 84 -2.73 22.83 1.68
CA ALA A 84 -2.59 23.78 2.78
C ALA A 84 -1.12 24.10 3.08
N LEU A 85 -0.26 23.09 3.12
CA LEU A 85 1.18 23.26 3.36
C LEU A 85 1.86 24.03 2.22
N ALA A 86 1.60 23.67 0.97
CA ALA A 86 2.17 24.34 -0.20
C ALA A 86 1.69 25.80 -0.30
N SER A 87 0.41 26.06 -0.03
CA SER A 87 -0.16 27.42 -0.02
C SER A 87 0.51 28.30 1.04
N THR A 88 0.63 27.78 2.26
CA THR A 88 1.29 28.48 3.38
C THR A 88 2.75 28.78 3.07
N TRP A 89 3.46 27.84 2.44
CA TRP A 89 4.84 28.06 2.05
C TRP A 89 4.96 29.14 0.97
N LEU A 90 4.12 29.09 -0.08
CA LEU A 90 4.10 30.10 -1.15
C LEU A 90 3.81 31.50 -0.61
N GLU A 91 2.86 31.63 0.33
CA GLU A 91 2.56 32.88 1.03
C GLU A 91 3.81 33.46 1.70
N LYS A 92 4.51 32.64 2.47
CA LYS A 92 5.72 33.05 3.20
C LYS A 92 6.87 33.45 2.26
N GLN A 93 6.89 32.94 1.03
CA GLN A 93 7.87 33.35 0.01
C GLN A 93 7.43 34.59 -0.79
N GLY A 94 6.26 35.19 -0.47
CA GLY A 94 5.73 36.35 -1.19
C GLY A 94 5.11 36.02 -2.55
N HIS A 95 4.81 34.75 -2.82
CA HIS A 95 4.16 34.31 -4.06
C HIS A 95 2.63 34.35 -3.96
N VAL A 96 2.10 35.49 -3.54
CA VAL A 96 0.68 35.69 -3.21
C VAL A 96 -0.22 35.44 -4.42
N ASP A 97 0.21 35.85 -5.63
CA ASP A 97 -0.52 35.63 -6.90
C ASP A 97 -0.67 34.16 -7.31
N ARG A 98 0.09 33.24 -6.68
CA ARG A 98 0.07 31.79 -6.95
C ARG A 98 -0.68 31.01 -5.89
N MET A 99 -1.21 31.70 -4.88
CA MET A 99 -1.99 31.06 -3.83
C MET A 99 -3.42 30.80 -4.29
N PRO A 100 -4.09 29.79 -3.73
CA PRO A 100 -5.54 29.78 -3.67
C PRO A 100 -5.99 30.88 -2.69
N LEU A 101 -5.88 32.15 -3.10
CA LEU A 101 -6.38 33.28 -2.30
C LEU A 101 -7.90 33.14 -2.19
N ASN A 102 -8.40 32.95 -0.96
CA ASN A 102 -9.83 32.86 -0.64
C ASN A 102 -10.57 31.70 -1.30
N HIS A 103 -10.30 30.46 -0.87
CA HIS A 103 -11.18 29.32 -1.18
C HIS A 103 -11.56 29.26 -2.67
N THR A 104 -10.60 29.48 -3.58
CA THR A 104 -10.89 29.35 -5.00
C THR A 104 -11.31 27.91 -5.23
N ASP A 105 -12.60 27.77 -5.50
CA ASP A 105 -13.21 26.57 -5.96
C ASP A 105 -13.61 26.82 -7.41
N PRO A 106 -12.90 26.23 -8.38
CA PRO A 106 -11.86 25.20 -8.26
C PRO A 106 -10.44 25.71 -7.89
N LEU A 107 -9.52 24.78 -7.56
CA LEU A 107 -8.11 25.09 -7.27
C LEU A 107 -7.38 25.73 -8.47
N PRO A 108 -6.28 26.48 -8.25
CA PRO A 108 -5.41 26.96 -9.32
C PRO A 108 -4.81 25.79 -10.12
N ASP A 109 -4.65 25.96 -11.44
CA ASP A 109 -4.22 24.90 -12.35
C ASP A 109 -2.86 24.28 -11.98
N GLN A 110 -1.96 25.06 -11.37
CA GLN A 110 -0.65 24.57 -10.92
C GLN A 110 -0.80 23.51 -9.83
N PHE A 111 -1.74 23.70 -8.89
CA PHE A 111 -2.03 22.73 -7.84
C PHE A 111 -2.69 21.48 -8.42
N ILE A 112 -3.68 21.65 -9.30
CA ILE A 112 -4.37 20.54 -9.97
C ILE A 112 -3.33 19.69 -10.73
N ARG A 113 -2.48 20.31 -11.56
CA ARG A 113 -1.41 19.59 -12.27
C ARG A 113 -0.46 18.86 -11.32
N GLY A 114 -0.02 19.51 -10.24
CA GLY A 114 0.86 18.88 -9.25
C GLY A 114 0.23 17.65 -8.62
N LEU A 115 -1.03 17.75 -8.18
CA LEU A 115 -1.79 16.66 -7.58
C LEU A 115 -2.09 15.53 -8.58
N SER A 116 -2.46 15.85 -9.82
CA SER A 116 -2.76 14.86 -10.86
C SER A 116 -1.52 14.14 -11.38
N SER A 117 -0.35 14.78 -11.35
CA SER A 117 0.93 14.15 -11.73
C SER A 117 1.66 13.46 -10.57
N ALA A 118 1.17 13.60 -9.34
CA ALA A 118 1.81 13.02 -8.17
C ALA A 118 1.84 11.50 -8.28
N SER A 119 3.01 10.92 -8.07
CA SER A 119 3.22 9.47 -8.12
C SER A 119 4.14 9.05 -6.98
N LEU A 120 3.80 7.93 -6.34
CA LEU A 120 4.54 7.39 -5.21
C LEU A 120 4.65 5.87 -5.35
N GLN A 121 5.87 5.39 -5.54
CA GLN A 121 6.11 3.96 -5.78
C GLN A 121 5.64 3.12 -4.59
N GLY A 122 4.90 2.05 -4.89
CA GLY A 122 4.34 1.14 -3.89
C GLY A 122 3.19 1.71 -3.05
N ARG A 123 2.45 2.69 -3.59
CA ARG A 123 1.17 3.16 -3.04
C ARG A 123 0.12 3.06 -4.12
N ALA A 124 -0.78 2.08 -3.97
CA ALA A 124 -1.85 1.82 -4.92
C ALA A 124 -1.34 1.82 -6.39
N GLN A 125 -0.19 1.19 -6.64
CA GLN A 125 0.52 1.25 -7.92
C GLN A 125 0.22 0.00 -8.76
N ILE A 126 -0.27 0.16 -9.98
CA ILE A 126 -0.52 -0.93 -10.92
C ILE A 126 0.64 -1.03 -11.90
N VAL A 127 1.22 -2.22 -12.05
CA VAL A 127 2.39 -2.49 -12.90
C VAL A 127 2.13 -3.76 -13.72
N PRO A 128 1.82 -3.64 -15.03
CA PRO A 128 1.83 -4.77 -15.95
C PRO A 128 3.23 -5.37 -16.05
N ASP A 129 3.34 -6.70 -16.13
CA ASP A 129 4.63 -7.34 -16.38
C ASP A 129 4.99 -7.25 -17.86
N SER A 130 6.01 -6.47 -18.19
CA SER A 130 6.42 -6.25 -19.58
C SER A 130 6.95 -7.50 -20.29
N GLN A 131 7.43 -8.52 -19.55
CA GLN A 131 7.96 -9.76 -20.14
C GLN A 131 6.82 -10.69 -20.58
N VAL A 132 5.68 -10.66 -19.88
CA VAL A 132 4.48 -11.45 -20.24
C VAL A 132 3.59 -10.67 -21.20
N ASN A 133 3.40 -9.38 -20.96
CA ASN A 133 2.43 -8.53 -21.68
C ASN A 133 3.04 -7.84 -22.91
N SER A 134 4.12 -8.36 -23.49
CA SER A 134 4.76 -7.79 -24.69
C SER A 134 3.81 -7.75 -25.90
N GLU A 135 4.06 -6.85 -26.85
CA GLU A 135 3.14 -6.34 -27.90
C GLU A 135 2.54 -7.35 -28.92
N GLU A 136 2.62 -8.66 -28.69
CA GLU A 136 1.88 -9.64 -29.49
C GLU A 136 0.38 -9.56 -29.16
N LYS A 137 -0.35 -8.85 -30.03
CA LYS A 137 -1.77 -8.47 -29.94
C LYS A 137 -2.82 -9.60 -29.81
N ASP A 138 -2.40 -10.86 -29.71
CA ASP A 138 -3.27 -12.04 -29.75
C ASP A 138 -3.35 -12.82 -28.41
N ARG A 139 -2.76 -12.30 -27.32
CA ARG A 139 -2.89 -12.91 -25.99
C ARG A 139 -3.90 -12.16 -25.14
N ASP A 140 -4.94 -12.89 -24.73
CA ASP A 140 -5.88 -12.44 -23.69
C ASP A 140 -5.27 -12.56 -22.27
N SER A 141 -4.13 -13.24 -22.11
CA SER A 141 -3.46 -13.29 -20.80
C SER A 141 -2.67 -12.04 -20.52
N SER A 142 -2.82 -11.62 -19.27
CA SER A 142 -2.12 -10.48 -18.72
C SER A 142 -1.64 -10.86 -17.33
N LEU A 143 -0.38 -10.55 -17.03
CA LEU A 143 0.14 -10.58 -15.67
C LEU A 143 0.25 -9.14 -15.18
N VAL A 144 -0.52 -8.80 -14.15
CA VAL A 144 -0.58 -7.44 -13.61
C VAL A 144 -0.35 -7.46 -12.13
N PHE A 145 0.63 -6.68 -11.68
CA PHE A 145 0.97 -6.53 -10.27
C PHE A 145 0.32 -5.27 -9.69
N TYR A 146 -0.36 -5.45 -8.57
CA TYR A 146 -0.99 -4.41 -7.79
C TYR A 146 -0.16 -4.23 -6.52
N LEU A 147 0.55 -3.12 -6.41
CA LEU A 147 1.60 -2.92 -5.41
C LEU A 147 1.15 -1.89 -4.36
N ASP A 148 1.05 -2.32 -3.12
CA ASP A 148 0.80 -1.41 -2.00
C ASP A 148 1.56 -1.82 -0.73
N GLY A 149 2.20 -0.85 -0.09
CA GLY A 149 3.03 -1.07 1.09
C GLY A 149 2.29 -1.18 2.42
N ALA A 150 0.99 -1.48 2.43
CA ALA A 150 0.19 -1.65 3.65
C ALA A 150 0.81 -2.66 4.62
N HIS A 151 0.79 -2.33 5.91
CA HIS A 151 1.44 -3.12 6.96
C HIS A 151 0.91 -2.82 8.40
N SER A 152 -0.27 -2.20 8.49
CA SER A 152 -1.10 -2.06 9.69
C SER A 152 -2.53 -2.52 9.36
N PRO A 153 -3.35 -2.91 10.34
CA PRO A 153 -4.74 -3.33 10.11
C PRO A 153 -5.52 -2.36 9.22
N GLU A 154 -5.48 -1.08 9.55
CA GLU A 154 -6.22 -0.02 8.86
C GLU A 154 -5.72 0.17 7.41
N SER A 155 -4.39 0.13 7.21
CA SER A 155 -3.83 0.21 5.86
C SER A 155 -4.15 -1.03 5.02
N MET A 156 -4.31 -2.21 5.64
CA MET A 156 -4.67 -3.45 4.93
C MET A 156 -6.11 -3.38 4.42
N GLU A 157 -7.04 -2.80 5.19
CA GLU A 157 -8.41 -2.55 4.71
C GLU A 157 -8.42 -1.58 3.52
N ILE A 158 -7.69 -0.47 3.62
CA ILE A 158 -7.59 0.52 2.53
C ILE A 158 -7.00 -0.13 1.27
N CYS A 159 -5.94 -0.92 1.43
CA CYS A 159 -5.32 -1.69 0.37
C CYS A 159 -6.31 -2.66 -0.30
N ALA A 160 -7.09 -3.41 0.49
CA ALA A 160 -8.10 -4.33 0.00
C ALA A 160 -9.22 -3.63 -0.78
N ARG A 161 -9.75 -2.49 -0.28
CA ARG A 161 -10.77 -1.71 -1.00
C ARG A 161 -10.26 -1.20 -2.33
N TRP A 162 -9.04 -0.64 -2.35
CA TRP A 162 -8.40 -0.18 -3.58
C TRP A 162 -8.23 -1.32 -4.58
N PHE A 163 -7.65 -2.45 -4.17
CA PHE A 163 -7.45 -3.61 -5.03
C PHE A 163 -8.78 -4.13 -5.60
N SER A 164 -9.82 -4.17 -4.76
CA SER A 164 -11.16 -4.62 -5.16
C SER A 164 -11.80 -3.70 -6.21
N HIS A 165 -11.58 -2.39 -6.12
CA HIS A 165 -12.04 -1.45 -7.12
C HIS A 165 -11.26 -1.58 -8.43
N ALA A 166 -9.93 -1.57 -8.35
CA ALA A 166 -9.07 -1.57 -9.52
C ALA A 166 -9.19 -2.85 -10.36
N THR A 167 -9.40 -4.00 -9.72
CA THR A 167 -9.60 -5.28 -10.43
C THR A 167 -10.97 -5.39 -11.10
N LYS A 168 -12.02 -4.74 -10.57
CA LYS A 168 -13.35 -4.69 -11.21
C LYS A 168 -13.34 -3.88 -12.50
N GLU A 169 -12.64 -2.74 -12.51
CA GLU A 169 -12.49 -1.92 -13.72
C GLU A 169 -11.79 -2.71 -14.84
N GLN A 170 -10.78 -3.51 -14.50
CA GLN A 170 -10.05 -4.32 -15.47
C GLN A 170 -10.83 -5.56 -15.96
N SER A 171 -11.70 -6.13 -15.12
CA SER A 171 -12.51 -7.31 -15.44
C SER A 171 -13.55 -7.07 -16.55
N GLN A 172 -13.75 -5.83 -16.99
CA GLN A 172 -14.56 -5.51 -18.17
C GLN A 172 -13.93 -6.01 -19.49
N THR A 173 -12.63 -6.35 -19.48
CA THR A 173 -11.86 -6.69 -20.69
C THR A 173 -11.55 -8.18 -20.86
N CYS A 174 -11.62 -8.99 -19.81
CA CYS A 174 -11.29 -10.43 -19.85
C CYS A 174 -12.31 -11.25 -19.05
N SER A 175 -12.80 -12.36 -19.62
CA SER A 175 -13.87 -13.16 -19.02
C SER A 175 -13.44 -14.04 -17.83
N LYS A 176 -12.13 -14.29 -17.66
CA LYS A 176 -11.58 -15.13 -16.58
C LYS A 176 -10.37 -14.46 -15.93
N SER A 177 -10.45 -14.20 -14.63
CA SER A 177 -9.36 -13.58 -13.87
C SER A 177 -9.08 -14.31 -12.57
N ARG A 178 -7.79 -14.55 -12.30
CA ARG A 178 -7.28 -15.18 -11.08
C ARG A 178 -6.62 -14.13 -10.20
N LYS A 179 -7.10 -13.96 -8.96
CA LYS A 179 -6.59 -13.01 -7.97
C LYS A 179 -5.64 -13.74 -7.04
N ILE A 180 -4.38 -13.30 -7.03
CA ILE A 180 -3.32 -13.93 -6.25
C ILE A 180 -2.80 -12.93 -5.24
N LEU A 181 -2.63 -13.36 -4.00
CA LEU A 181 -1.92 -12.59 -2.98
C LEU A 181 -0.44 -12.97 -3.00
N LEU A 182 0.47 -12.01 -3.09
CA LEU A 182 1.89 -12.17 -2.81
C LEU A 182 2.23 -11.37 -1.55
N PHE A 183 2.44 -12.08 -0.44
CA PHE A 183 2.49 -11.47 0.88
C PHE A 183 3.79 -11.76 1.62
N ASN A 184 4.26 -10.73 2.33
CA ASN A 184 5.22 -10.92 3.41
C ASN A 184 5.10 -9.77 4.41
N CYS A 185 5.30 -10.04 5.69
CA CYS A 185 5.48 -9.02 6.72
C CYS A 185 6.71 -9.37 7.59
N MET A 186 7.27 -8.39 8.29
CA MET A 186 8.40 -8.66 9.19
C MET A 186 7.92 -9.43 10.44
N SER A 187 8.75 -10.30 11.02
CA SER A 187 8.43 -11.09 12.23
C SER A 187 8.09 -10.29 13.48
N VAL A 188 8.41 -9.00 13.52
CA VAL A 188 7.97 -8.07 14.57
C VAL A 188 6.48 -7.66 14.44
N ARG A 189 5.82 -8.08 13.36
CA ARG A 189 4.39 -7.88 13.10
C ARG A 189 3.64 -9.16 13.41
N ASP A 190 2.37 -8.98 13.75
CA ASP A 190 1.45 -10.08 13.97
C ASP A 190 0.60 -10.28 12.71
N PRO A 191 0.83 -11.35 11.92
CA PRO A 191 0.05 -11.62 10.71
C PRO A 191 -1.44 -11.86 10.99
N MET A 192 -1.81 -12.34 12.19
CA MET A 192 -3.21 -12.49 12.60
C MET A 192 -3.94 -11.15 12.73
N ARG A 193 -3.21 -10.03 12.83
CA ARG A 193 -3.80 -8.69 12.83
C ARG A 193 -3.85 -8.07 11.44
N LEU A 194 -3.18 -8.65 10.43
CA LEU A 194 -3.08 -8.07 9.09
C LEU A 194 -3.92 -8.82 8.08
N LEU A 195 -3.78 -10.15 8.00
CA LEU A 195 -4.43 -10.96 6.98
C LEU A 195 -5.95 -10.98 7.09
N PRO A 196 -6.57 -11.08 8.30
CA PRO A 196 -8.04 -11.01 8.40
C PRO A 196 -8.61 -9.70 7.86
N HIS A 197 -8.05 -8.55 8.26
CA HIS A 197 -8.50 -7.24 7.77
C HIS A 197 -8.42 -7.11 6.24
N LEU A 198 -7.40 -7.71 5.61
CA LEU A 198 -7.26 -7.75 4.15
C LEU A 198 -8.34 -8.64 3.51
N VAL A 199 -8.45 -9.88 3.97
CA VAL A 199 -9.35 -10.89 3.38
C VAL A 199 -10.81 -10.51 3.60
N ASP A 200 -11.19 -10.16 4.83
CA ASP A 200 -12.57 -9.79 5.17
C ASP A 200 -13.01 -8.58 4.34
N THR A 201 -12.16 -7.56 4.22
CA THR A 201 -12.47 -6.36 3.43
C THR A 201 -12.54 -6.67 1.94
N ALA A 202 -11.64 -7.51 1.41
CA ALA A 202 -11.69 -7.93 0.00
C ALA A 202 -12.99 -8.70 -0.29
N THR A 203 -13.34 -9.67 0.56
CA THR A 203 -14.58 -10.47 0.45
C THR A 203 -15.83 -9.59 0.52
N GLN A 204 -15.89 -8.65 1.47
CA GLN A 204 -17.00 -7.68 1.56
C GLN A 204 -17.14 -6.81 0.31
N ASN A 205 -16.04 -6.62 -0.44
CA ASN A 205 -16.01 -5.89 -1.70
C ASN A 205 -16.11 -6.83 -2.93
N GLY A 206 -16.42 -8.11 -2.73
CA GLY A 206 -16.66 -9.08 -3.81
C GLY A 206 -15.39 -9.58 -4.51
N VAL A 207 -14.24 -9.53 -3.83
CA VAL A 207 -12.98 -10.12 -4.32
C VAL A 207 -12.54 -11.24 -3.39
N HIS A 208 -12.32 -12.41 -3.98
CA HIS A 208 -11.75 -13.57 -3.31
C HIS A 208 -10.38 -13.87 -3.92
N PHE A 209 -9.42 -14.27 -3.07
CA PHE A 209 -8.11 -14.70 -3.53
C PHE A 209 -8.13 -16.19 -3.85
N ASP A 210 -7.69 -16.54 -5.06
CA ASP A 210 -7.61 -17.94 -5.52
C ASP A 210 -6.35 -18.64 -5.03
N LEU A 211 -5.33 -17.87 -4.63
CA LEU A 211 -4.03 -18.38 -4.18
C LEU A 211 -3.29 -17.32 -3.36
N ALA A 212 -2.56 -17.74 -2.32
CA ALA A 212 -1.59 -16.90 -1.62
C ALA A 212 -0.16 -17.43 -1.73
N LEU A 213 0.78 -16.55 -2.01
CA LEU A 213 2.20 -16.80 -2.15
C LEU A 213 2.96 -16.12 -1.01
N PHE A 214 3.78 -16.88 -0.29
CA PHE A 214 4.61 -16.37 0.81
C PHE A 214 6.09 -16.47 0.44
N VAL A 215 6.79 -15.35 0.55
CA VAL A 215 8.19 -15.20 0.14
C VAL A 215 9.05 -14.56 1.24
N PRO A 216 10.36 -14.88 1.33
CA PRO A 216 11.27 -14.19 2.24
C PRO A 216 11.64 -12.79 1.76
N ASN A 217 12.11 -11.93 2.69
CA ASN A 217 12.58 -10.58 2.38
C ASN A 217 14.00 -10.63 1.80
N GLN A 218 14.20 -10.35 0.51
CA GLN A 218 15.54 -10.35 -0.08
C GLN A 218 16.40 -9.18 0.41
N SER A 219 15.81 -8.00 0.56
CA SER A 219 16.50 -6.79 1.01
C SER A 219 16.95 -6.81 2.48
N GLN A 220 16.50 -7.78 3.30
CA GLN A 220 17.05 -8.00 4.64
C GLN A 220 18.38 -8.76 4.63
N HIS A 221 18.61 -9.58 3.60
CA HIS A 221 19.90 -10.26 3.39
C HIS A 221 20.93 -9.31 2.78
N ASN A 222 20.49 -8.33 1.98
CA ASN A 222 21.34 -7.25 1.47
C ASN A 222 21.39 -6.06 2.44
N LYS A 223 22.03 -6.24 3.61
CA LYS A 223 22.41 -5.11 4.46
C LYS A 223 23.28 -4.15 3.63
N LEU A 224 22.84 -2.92 3.41
CA LEU A 224 23.71 -1.83 2.95
C LEU A 224 24.75 -1.56 4.05
N GLY A 225 25.86 -2.29 4.00
CA GLY A 225 26.91 -2.23 5.00
C GLY A 225 27.99 -3.25 4.70
N SER A 226 29.05 -2.74 4.05
CA SER A 226 30.31 -3.44 3.77
C SER A 226 30.28 -4.47 2.64
N LYS A 227 31.43 -4.59 1.99
CA LYS A 227 31.74 -5.58 0.96
C LYS A 227 31.52 -7.00 1.51
N ALA A 228 30.30 -7.52 1.45
CA ALA A 228 30.02 -8.90 1.80
C ALA A 228 30.36 -9.76 0.57
N SER A 229 31.40 -10.56 0.70
CA SER A 229 31.69 -11.68 -0.19
C SER A 229 30.45 -12.56 -0.34
N ALA A 230 30.23 -13.14 -1.52
CA ALA A 230 29.19 -14.15 -1.73
C ALA A 230 29.32 -15.27 -0.67
N PRO A 231 28.21 -15.74 -0.07
CA PRO A 231 28.26 -16.86 0.86
C PRO A 231 28.87 -18.09 0.19
N ALA A 232 29.77 -18.76 0.89
CA ALA A 232 30.37 -20.02 0.46
C ALA A 232 29.42 -21.17 0.83
N GLY A 233 28.62 -21.64 -0.13
CA GLY A 233 27.77 -22.83 -0.03
C GLY A 233 26.26 -22.53 -0.07
N PRO A 234 25.42 -23.54 -0.35
CA PRO A 234 23.97 -23.39 -0.26
C PRO A 234 23.59 -23.25 1.22
N GLU A 235 23.53 -22.01 1.71
CA GLU A 235 22.90 -21.73 3.00
C GLU A 235 21.44 -22.18 2.91
N GLN A 236 21.06 -23.15 3.74
CA GLN A 236 19.68 -23.59 3.85
C GLN A 236 18.83 -22.37 4.25
N ILE A 237 17.95 -21.94 3.34
CA ILE A 237 17.09 -20.78 3.57
C ILE A 237 16.07 -21.16 4.65
N ASP A 238 16.11 -20.46 5.78
CA ASP A 238 15.12 -20.64 6.84
C ASP A 238 13.77 -20.06 6.40
N LEU A 239 12.82 -20.96 6.09
CA LEU A 239 11.45 -20.63 5.69
C LEU A 239 10.44 -20.73 6.83
N SER A 240 10.89 -20.91 8.08
CA SER A 240 10.00 -21.05 9.24
C SER A 240 9.00 -19.91 9.35
N TRP A 241 9.42 -18.68 9.03
CA TRP A 241 8.54 -17.53 9.04
C TRP A 241 7.49 -17.58 7.91
N GLN A 242 7.89 -17.91 6.67
CA GLN A 242 6.96 -18.05 5.55
C GLN A 242 5.93 -19.16 5.80
N LEU A 243 6.37 -20.29 6.37
CA LEU A 243 5.47 -21.38 6.79
C LEU A 243 4.51 -20.93 7.89
N SER A 244 4.95 -20.07 8.81
CA SER A 244 4.09 -19.48 9.84
C SER A 244 3.03 -18.54 9.22
N LEU A 245 3.39 -17.76 8.21
CA LEU A 245 2.44 -16.91 7.46
C LEU A 245 1.41 -17.77 6.71
N GLN A 246 1.87 -18.85 6.07
CA GLN A 246 1.00 -19.80 5.37
C GLN A 246 0.01 -20.47 6.32
N ALA A 247 0.45 -20.94 7.48
CA ALA A 247 -0.43 -21.56 8.48
C ALA A 247 -1.52 -20.60 8.97
N VAL A 248 -1.20 -19.31 9.14
CA VAL A 248 -2.19 -18.28 9.49
C VAL A 248 -3.23 -18.11 8.38
N TRP A 249 -2.79 -18.07 7.13
CA TRP A 249 -3.67 -17.96 5.96
C TRP A 249 -4.62 -19.16 5.83
N GLU A 250 -4.10 -20.38 5.92
CA GLU A 250 -4.90 -21.60 5.83
C GLU A 250 -5.94 -21.69 6.94
N LYS A 251 -5.55 -21.33 8.17
CA LYS A 251 -6.48 -21.27 9.30
C LYS A 251 -7.63 -20.28 9.04
N LEU A 252 -7.33 -19.12 8.46
CA LEU A 252 -8.33 -18.10 8.14
C LEU A 252 -9.37 -18.62 7.14
N LEU A 253 -8.93 -19.34 6.08
CA LEU A 253 -9.83 -19.92 5.08
C LEU A 253 -10.66 -21.10 5.64
N HIS A 254 -10.11 -21.89 6.55
CA HIS A 254 -10.84 -22.99 7.20
C HIS A 254 -11.94 -22.52 8.14
N ASP A 255 -11.73 -21.40 8.85
CA ASP A 255 -12.76 -20.86 9.74
C ASP A 255 -13.93 -20.26 8.95
N ASP A 256 -13.70 -19.73 7.75
CA ASP A 256 -14.75 -19.19 6.85
C ASP A 256 -15.55 -20.31 6.15
N ASN A 257 -14.90 -21.44 5.82
CA ASN A 257 -15.52 -22.59 5.15
C ASN A 257 -16.34 -23.53 6.05
N LYS A 258 -16.50 -23.26 7.34
CA LYS A 258 -17.36 -24.07 8.25
C LYS A 258 -18.85 -24.09 7.85
N GLY A 259 -19.28 -23.31 6.86
CA GLY A 259 -20.63 -23.31 6.29
C GLY A 259 -20.79 -23.92 4.89
N SER A 260 -19.71 -24.31 4.20
CA SER A 260 -19.76 -24.76 2.80
C SER A 260 -19.02 -26.09 2.59
N ASN A 261 -19.76 -27.15 2.24
CA ASN A 261 -19.21 -28.46 1.86
C ASN A 261 -18.66 -28.45 0.42
N SER A 262 -17.69 -27.57 0.11
CA SER A 262 -17.00 -27.59 -1.19
C SER A 262 -15.65 -28.29 -1.05
N THR A 263 -15.59 -29.53 -1.53
CA THR A 263 -14.39 -30.38 -1.64
C THR A 263 -13.54 -30.01 -2.87
N ASP A 264 -13.19 -28.73 -3.03
CA ASP A 264 -12.27 -28.35 -4.11
C ASP A 264 -10.83 -28.43 -3.58
N SER A 265 -10.16 -29.51 -3.92
CA SER A 265 -8.82 -29.90 -3.46
C SER A 265 -7.70 -29.16 -4.19
N GLY A 266 -7.89 -27.87 -4.44
CA GLY A 266 -6.87 -27.00 -5.02
C GLY A 266 -5.92 -26.47 -3.95
N GLU A 267 -4.63 -26.37 -4.29
CA GLU A 267 -3.63 -25.77 -3.39
C GLU A 267 -3.91 -24.26 -3.25
N THR A 268 -4.36 -23.83 -2.06
CA THR A 268 -4.79 -22.44 -1.78
C THR A 268 -3.64 -21.52 -1.35
N SER A 269 -2.44 -22.08 -1.13
CA SER A 269 -1.29 -21.37 -0.58
C SER A 269 0.03 -22.02 -1.05
N LEU A 270 1.08 -21.24 -1.26
CA LEU A 270 2.43 -21.71 -1.62
C LEU A 270 3.52 -20.91 -0.89
N VAL A 271 4.61 -21.59 -0.52
CA VAL A 271 5.82 -20.96 0.01
C VAL A 271 6.95 -21.11 -1.00
N PHE A 272 7.64 -20.01 -1.29
CA PHE A 272 8.78 -19.98 -2.20
C PHE A 272 10.06 -19.65 -1.44
N GLU A 273 11.16 -20.31 -1.84
CA GLU A 273 12.51 -20.06 -1.30
C GLU A 273 13.03 -18.66 -1.60
N SER A 274 12.53 -18.01 -2.65
CA SER A 274 12.91 -16.64 -2.98
C SER A 274 11.85 -15.93 -3.83
N LEU A 275 11.87 -14.60 -3.79
CA LEU A 275 10.98 -13.77 -4.60
C LEU A 275 11.15 -13.98 -6.12
N PRO A 276 12.36 -14.06 -6.70
CA PRO A 276 12.55 -14.37 -8.12
C PRO A 276 11.88 -15.66 -8.56
N LEU A 277 11.96 -16.72 -7.76
CA LEU A 277 11.29 -17.99 -8.06
C LEU A 277 9.77 -17.84 -8.09
N ALA A 278 9.18 -17.07 -7.17
CA ALA A 278 7.75 -16.80 -7.17
C ALA A 278 7.32 -15.98 -8.40
N ILE A 279 8.11 -14.97 -8.80
CA ILE A 279 7.84 -14.16 -9.99
C ILE A 279 7.98 -15.00 -11.27
N GLU A 280 9.02 -15.83 -11.37
CA GLU A 280 9.21 -16.75 -12.51
C GLU A 280 8.05 -17.76 -12.62
N TRP A 281 7.61 -18.30 -11.48
CA TRP A 281 6.45 -19.17 -11.42
C TRP A 281 5.17 -18.47 -11.90
N LEU A 282 4.93 -17.22 -11.47
CA LEU A 282 3.79 -16.41 -11.93
C LEU A 282 3.84 -16.16 -13.44
N ARG A 283 5.01 -15.79 -13.96
CA ARG A 283 5.22 -15.56 -15.40
C ARG A 283 4.97 -16.83 -16.21
N LYS A 284 5.52 -17.96 -15.77
CA LYS A 284 5.30 -19.27 -16.40
C LYS A 284 3.82 -19.63 -16.45
N ASN A 285 3.11 -19.51 -15.34
CA ASN A 285 1.68 -19.82 -15.27
C ASN A 285 0.84 -18.91 -16.19
N ALA A 286 1.15 -17.61 -16.24
CA ALA A 286 0.46 -16.66 -17.12
C ALA A 286 0.70 -16.92 -18.61
N VAL A 287 1.86 -17.51 -18.96
CA VAL A 287 2.17 -17.94 -20.34
C VAL A 287 1.49 -19.27 -20.67
N GLU A 288 1.39 -20.19 -19.72
CA GLU A 288 0.79 -21.53 -19.91
C GLU A 288 -0.75 -21.51 -19.96
N ASP A 289 -1.41 -20.57 -19.25
CA ASP A 289 -2.86 -20.34 -19.36
C ASP A 289 -3.15 -18.95 -19.98
N PRO A 290 -3.05 -18.83 -21.32
CA PRO A 290 -3.28 -17.57 -22.02
C PRO A 290 -4.72 -17.06 -21.94
N SER A 291 -5.66 -17.87 -21.42
CA SER A 291 -7.09 -17.52 -21.31
C SER A 291 -7.45 -16.84 -19.99
N THR A 292 -6.49 -16.73 -19.06
CA THR A 292 -6.70 -16.20 -17.72
C THR A 292 -5.86 -14.95 -17.48
N SER A 293 -6.48 -13.89 -16.97
CA SER A 293 -5.77 -12.71 -16.44
C SER A 293 -5.30 -12.97 -15.01
N TYR A 294 -4.02 -12.79 -14.73
CA TYR A 294 -3.40 -12.96 -13.43
C TYR A 294 -3.24 -11.60 -12.74
N GLN A 295 -4.03 -11.36 -11.69
CA GLN A 295 -4.05 -10.12 -10.92
C GLN A 295 -3.39 -10.36 -9.56
N VAL A 296 -2.14 -9.92 -9.41
CA VAL A 296 -1.31 -10.22 -8.25
C VAL A 296 -1.24 -9.03 -7.30
N LEU A 297 -1.91 -9.10 -6.15
CA LEU A 297 -1.75 -8.13 -5.07
C LEU A 297 -0.46 -8.39 -4.30
N VAL A 298 0.47 -7.44 -4.30
CA VAL A 298 1.69 -7.47 -3.50
C VAL A 298 1.53 -6.51 -2.33
N THR A 299 1.58 -7.02 -1.10
CA THR A 299 1.38 -6.21 0.11
C THR A 299 2.05 -6.79 1.36
N GLY A 300 1.90 -6.11 2.51
CA GLY A 300 2.42 -6.52 3.82
C GLY A 300 3.76 -5.90 4.21
N SER A 301 4.52 -5.38 3.23
CA SER A 301 5.85 -4.82 3.47
C SER A 301 6.33 -3.91 2.34
N LEU A 302 6.73 -2.68 2.67
CA LEU A 302 7.44 -1.79 1.75
C LEU A 302 8.75 -2.37 1.19
N HIS A 303 9.43 -3.23 1.96
CA HIS A 303 10.64 -3.91 1.49
C HIS A 303 10.31 -4.88 0.36
N LEU A 304 9.22 -5.65 0.51
CA LEU A 304 8.73 -6.55 -0.54
C LEU A 304 8.39 -5.76 -1.81
N ILE A 305 7.68 -4.63 -1.68
CA ILE A 305 7.34 -3.79 -2.84
C ILE A 305 8.60 -3.30 -3.58
N GLY A 306 9.60 -2.83 -2.84
CA GLY A 306 10.86 -2.38 -3.43
C GLY A 306 11.61 -3.51 -4.16
N ASP A 307 11.58 -4.73 -3.61
CA ASP A 307 12.22 -5.89 -4.23
C ASP A 307 11.45 -6.38 -5.47
N VAL A 308 10.11 -6.38 -5.46
CA VAL A 308 9.29 -6.67 -6.65
C VAL A 308 9.52 -5.65 -7.74
N LEU A 309 9.47 -4.35 -7.44
CA LEU A 309 9.72 -3.29 -8.43
C LEU A 309 11.10 -3.43 -9.10
N ARG A 310 12.11 -3.93 -8.38
CA ARG A 310 13.45 -4.18 -8.95
C ARG A 310 13.45 -5.34 -9.94
N LEU A 311 12.59 -6.34 -9.75
CA LEU A 311 12.46 -7.50 -10.64
C LEU A 311 11.58 -7.20 -11.85
N LEU A 312 10.57 -6.33 -11.71
CA LEU A 312 9.68 -5.94 -12.81
C LEU A 312 10.33 -4.93 -13.78
N LYS A 313 11.31 -4.15 -13.32
CA LYS A 313 12.05 -3.16 -14.14
C LYS A 313 13.22 -3.76 -14.94
N LYS A 314 13.46 -5.06 -14.84
CA LYS A 314 14.49 -5.79 -15.60
C LYS A 314 13.87 -6.47 -16.80
#